data_AF-A0A8S3T5M0-F1
#
_entry.id   AF-A0A8S3T5M0-F1
#
_cell.length_a   1.000
_cell.length_b   1.000
_cell.length_c   1.000
_cell.angle_alpha   90.00
_cell.angle_beta   90.00
_cell.angle_gamma   90.00
#
_symmetry.space_group_name_H-M   'P 1'
#
loop_
_entity.id
_entity.type
_entity.pdbx_description
1 polymer ?
#
loop_
_entity_poly.entity_id
_entity_poly.type
_entity_poly.pdbx_seq_one_letter_code
_entity_poly.pdbx_strand_id
1 'polypeptide(L)'
;MLRTCPLKRIDIGLKKKCSHNLLKKFIRKDKLKTNSDVALLTRKQVSSILKINEVSVDADGPIKNFEVNKLPANKPIEDRDTVAKLTHGDKNKYIFGVYDGHGGSACSQALSERLFNYISVSMSTQDILKDIACDNEGHDKLVDWYPYQSQYFNHELDQIYKDNLAKFAKETLANFEECSVEEHLHAFSVLIMTSCQNACQ
;
A
#
# COMPACT_ATOMS: atom_id res chain seq x y z
N MET A 1 28.30 -10.42 20.50
CA MET A 1 28.83 -9.15 19.91
C MET A 1 28.02 -8.84 18.67
N LEU A 2 26.96 -8.06 18.79
CA LEU A 2 26.17 -7.57 17.64
C LEU A 2 26.84 -6.29 17.14
N ARG A 3 27.32 -6.30 15.88
CA ARG A 3 27.90 -5.11 15.23
C ARG A 3 26.79 -4.39 14.47
N THR A 4 26.44 -3.19 14.90
CA THR A 4 25.54 -2.28 14.20
C THR A 4 26.27 -1.60 13.03
N CYS A 5 25.67 -1.63 11.84
CA CYS A 5 26.17 -0.94 10.64
C CYS A 5 25.60 0.49 10.60
N PRO A 6 26.40 1.55 10.30
CA PRO A 6 25.91 2.92 10.32
C PRO A 6 25.31 3.34 8.97
N LEU A 7 24.00 3.61 8.94
CA LEU A 7 23.32 4.21 7.79
C LEU A 7 23.46 5.75 7.84
N LYS A 8 24.04 6.34 6.79
CA LYS A 8 24.13 7.80 6.62
C LYS A 8 22.82 8.38 6.10
N ARG A 9 22.34 9.44 6.76
CA ARG A 9 21.13 10.23 6.45
C ARG A 9 21.35 11.06 5.18
N ILE A 10 20.38 11.07 4.27
CA ILE A 10 20.36 11.96 3.09
C ILE A 10 19.11 12.84 3.22
N ASP A 11 19.32 14.15 3.35
CA ASP A 11 18.25 15.16 3.36
C ASP A 11 17.90 15.59 1.94
N ILE A 12 16.61 15.48 1.58
CA ILE A 12 16.09 15.96 0.28
C ILE A 12 15.06 17.06 0.55
N GLY A 13 15.50 18.30 0.43
CA GLY A 13 14.65 19.48 0.55
C GLY A 13 13.76 19.67 -0.68
N LEU A 14 12.44 19.52 -0.52
CA LEU A 14 11.45 19.79 -1.57
C LEU A 14 10.59 21.00 -1.20
N LYS A 15 10.81 22.11 -1.91
CA LYS A 15 9.98 23.33 -1.86
C LYS A 15 8.64 23.05 -2.55
N LYS A 16 7.54 23.13 -1.79
CA LYS A 16 6.17 22.99 -2.30
C LYS A 16 5.71 24.29 -2.97
N LYS A 17 5.22 24.22 -4.22
CA LYS A 17 4.24 25.15 -4.77
C LYS A 17 3.06 24.33 -5.30
N CYS A 18 1.87 24.55 -4.76
CA CYS A 18 0.65 23.88 -5.16
C CYS A 18 -0.32 24.92 -5.73
N SER A 19 -0.70 24.77 -7.01
CA SER A 19 -1.74 25.59 -7.64
C SER A 19 -3.10 24.98 -7.38
N HIS A 20 -3.87 25.65 -6.54
CA HIS A 20 -5.30 25.44 -6.35
C HIS A 20 -6.07 25.81 -7.62
N ASN A 21 -7.04 24.98 -8.03
CA ASN A 21 -8.44 25.36 -8.28
C ASN A 21 -9.15 24.25 -9.09
N LEU A 22 -10.02 23.46 -8.45
CA LEU A 22 -11.21 22.87 -9.13
C LEU A 22 -12.28 22.26 -8.20
N LEU A 23 -12.08 22.21 -6.87
CA LEU A 23 -13.09 21.72 -5.91
C LEU A 23 -13.97 22.81 -5.25
N LYS A 24 -14.04 24.03 -5.81
CA LYS A 24 -14.75 25.16 -5.20
C LYS A 24 -16.26 25.23 -5.48
N LYS A 25 -16.86 24.31 -6.24
CA LYS A 25 -18.25 24.46 -6.71
C LYS A 25 -19.35 23.76 -5.88
N PHE A 26 -19.03 23.01 -4.83
CA PHE A 26 -20.06 22.26 -4.08
C PHE A 26 -20.29 22.68 -2.63
N ILE A 27 -19.54 23.63 -2.08
CA ILE A 27 -19.78 24.14 -0.72
C ILE A 27 -20.39 25.54 -0.83
N ARG A 28 -21.73 25.60 -0.91
CA ARG A 28 -22.46 26.85 -0.66
C ARG A 28 -22.20 27.26 0.79
N LYS A 29 -21.56 28.41 0.98
CA LYS A 29 -21.44 29.08 2.28
C LYS A 29 -22.80 29.69 2.64
N ASP A 30 -23.69 28.89 3.22
CA ASP A 30 -24.79 29.44 4.00
C ASP A 30 -24.34 29.54 5.47
N LYS A 31 -24.48 30.75 6.02
CA LYS A 31 -24.11 31.11 7.39
C LYS A 31 -24.84 30.17 8.38
N LEU A 32 -24.10 29.31 9.06
CA LEU A 32 -24.62 28.47 10.15
C LEU A 32 -24.95 29.36 11.36
N LYS A 33 -26.23 29.69 11.50
CA LYS A 33 -26.82 30.05 12.79
C LYS A 33 -26.79 28.82 13.69
N THR A 34 -26.33 28.98 14.92
CA THR A 34 -26.35 27.96 15.96
C THR A 34 -27.80 27.65 16.34
N ASN A 35 -28.32 26.50 15.91
CA ASN A 35 -29.42 25.77 16.53
C ASN A 35 -29.24 24.28 16.20
N SER A 36 -29.42 23.44 17.20
CA SER A 36 -29.41 21.98 17.14
C SER A 36 -30.27 21.46 15.99
N ASP A 37 -29.62 20.89 14.97
CA ASP A 37 -30.10 19.78 14.16
C ASP A 37 -28.99 19.44 13.15
N VAL A 38 -28.06 18.58 13.56
CA VAL A 38 -27.28 17.83 12.57
C VAL A 38 -28.32 17.00 11.82
N ALA A 39 -28.71 17.44 10.62
CA ALA A 39 -29.70 16.74 9.81
C ALA A 39 -29.28 15.28 9.64
N LEU A 40 -29.92 14.39 10.39
CA LEU A 40 -29.63 12.97 10.37
C LEU A 40 -29.98 12.44 8.98
N LEU A 41 -29.05 11.70 8.39
CA LEU A 41 -29.29 11.03 7.12
C LEU A 41 -30.44 10.04 7.27
N THR A 42 -31.36 10.03 6.31
CA THR A 42 -32.40 9.01 6.26
C THR A 42 -31.76 7.64 6.04
N ARG A 43 -32.43 6.56 6.47
CA ARG A 43 -31.96 5.17 6.23
C ARG A 43 -31.61 4.92 4.76
N LYS A 44 -32.42 5.46 3.83
CA LYS A 44 -32.15 5.34 2.39
C LYS A 44 -30.84 6.02 2.00
N GLN A 45 -30.58 7.24 2.49
CA GLN A 45 -29.34 7.95 2.23
C GLN A 45 -28.12 7.26 2.83
N VAL A 46 -28.23 6.74 4.05
CA VAL A 46 -27.16 5.95 4.69
C VAL A 46 -26.84 4.73 3.85
N SER A 47 -27.85 3.93 3.48
CA SER A 47 -27.65 2.76 2.63
C SER A 47 -27.07 3.12 1.27
N SER A 48 -27.51 4.23 0.66
CA SER A 48 -26.92 4.69 -0.60
C SER A 48 -25.45 5.01 -0.44
N ILE A 49 -25.05 5.73 0.61
CA ILE A 49 -23.66 6.12 0.86
C ILE A 49 -22.78 4.90 1.12
N LEU A 50 -23.22 3.97 1.98
CA LEU A 50 -22.45 2.77 2.32
C LEU A 50 -22.21 1.89 1.10
N LYS A 51 -23.16 1.83 0.17
CA LYS A 51 -23.08 0.99 -1.03
C LYS A 51 -22.23 1.57 -2.17
N ILE A 52 -21.77 2.83 -2.08
CA ILE A 52 -21.03 3.47 -3.20
C ILE A 52 -19.74 2.72 -3.51
N ASN A 53 -19.02 2.26 -2.49
CA ASN A 53 -17.70 1.65 -2.63
C ASN A 53 -17.71 0.15 -2.27
N GLU A 54 -18.89 -0.47 -2.13
CA GLU A 54 -18.98 -1.91 -1.87
C GLU A 54 -18.53 -2.69 -3.11
N VAL A 55 -17.56 -3.57 -2.91
CA VAL A 55 -17.01 -4.48 -3.91
C VAL A 55 -17.02 -5.89 -3.32
N SER A 56 -17.56 -6.85 -4.07
CA SER A 56 -17.49 -8.27 -3.74
C SER A 56 -16.77 -8.96 -4.88
N VAL A 57 -15.73 -9.73 -4.55
CA VAL A 57 -14.90 -10.44 -5.51
C VAL A 57 -14.89 -11.92 -5.18
N ASP A 58 -15.29 -12.75 -6.13
CA ASP A 58 -15.09 -14.18 -6.05
C ASP A 58 -13.61 -14.51 -6.28
N ALA A 59 -13.08 -15.37 -5.43
CA ALA A 59 -11.68 -15.77 -5.43
C ALA A 59 -11.56 -17.26 -5.77
N ASP A 60 -10.39 -17.63 -6.28
CA ASP A 60 -10.09 -19.02 -6.65
C ASP A 60 -9.16 -19.66 -5.60
N GLY A 61 -9.36 -20.94 -5.31
CA GLY A 61 -8.51 -21.67 -4.37
C GLY A 61 -9.00 -21.60 -2.92
N PRO A 62 -8.12 -21.37 -1.92
CA PRO A 62 -8.48 -21.51 -0.51
C PRO A 62 -9.42 -20.42 0.00
N ILE A 63 -9.54 -19.30 -0.73
CA ILE A 63 -10.46 -18.19 -0.44
C ILE A 63 -11.59 -18.27 -1.46
N LYS A 64 -12.83 -18.40 -0.97
CA LYS A 64 -14.03 -18.46 -1.83
C LYS A 64 -14.38 -17.08 -2.40
N ASN A 65 -14.40 -16.06 -1.56
CA ASN A 65 -14.67 -14.68 -1.93
C ASN A 65 -14.13 -13.73 -0.86
N PHE A 66 -14.06 -12.45 -1.20
CA PHE A 66 -13.79 -11.37 -0.26
C PHE A 66 -14.60 -10.12 -0.62
N GLU A 67 -14.90 -9.33 0.40
CA GLU A 67 -15.67 -8.10 0.28
C GLU A 67 -14.84 -6.91 0.77
N VAL A 68 -14.91 -5.79 0.05
CA VAL A 68 -14.18 -4.57 0.32
C VAL A 68 -15.16 -3.39 0.30
N ASN A 69 -15.03 -2.49 1.27
CA ASN A 69 -15.77 -1.24 1.27
C ASN A 69 -14.94 -0.16 1.99
N LYS A 70 -15.13 1.10 1.61
CA LYS A 70 -14.47 2.25 2.23
C LYS A 70 -15.44 3.41 2.43
N LEU A 71 -15.42 3.94 3.65
CA LEU A 71 -16.19 5.12 4.03
C LEU A 71 -15.25 6.28 4.39
N PRO A 72 -15.02 7.25 3.49
CA PRO A 72 -14.06 8.33 3.74
C PRO A 72 -14.54 9.28 4.85
N ALA A 73 -13.69 9.50 5.86
CA ALA A 73 -13.90 10.54 6.86
C ALA A 73 -13.32 11.91 6.44
N ASN A 74 -12.31 11.89 5.56
CA ASN A 74 -11.55 13.05 5.07
C ASN A 74 -11.67 13.22 3.54
N LYS A 75 -11.31 14.42 3.06
CA LYS A 75 -11.21 14.75 1.63
C LYS A 75 -9.90 15.49 1.34
N PRO A 76 -8.95 14.90 0.59
CA PRO A 76 -8.97 13.54 0.03
C PRO A 76 -8.97 12.45 1.11
N ILE A 77 -9.40 11.24 0.75
CA ILE A 77 -9.29 10.07 1.63
C ILE A 77 -7.81 9.73 1.83
N GLU A 78 -7.40 9.52 3.08
CA GLU A 78 -6.03 9.13 3.41
C GLU A 78 -5.85 7.61 3.40
N ASP A 79 -6.84 6.86 3.86
CA ASP A 79 -6.82 5.40 3.92
C ASP A 79 -6.65 4.75 2.53
N ARG A 80 -5.91 3.65 2.50
CA ARG A 80 -5.74 2.79 1.33
C ARG A 80 -5.93 1.34 1.70
N ASP A 81 -6.23 0.55 0.70
CA ASP A 81 -6.47 -0.88 0.77
C ASP A 81 -5.96 -1.49 -0.52
N THR A 82 -5.38 -2.69 -0.43
CA THR A 82 -4.97 -3.47 -1.60
C THR A 82 -5.15 -4.94 -1.38
N VAL A 83 -5.41 -5.63 -2.49
CA VAL A 83 -5.52 -7.08 -2.54
C VAL A 83 -4.72 -7.56 -3.74
N ALA A 84 -3.92 -8.61 -3.56
CA ALA A 84 -3.17 -9.22 -4.63
C ALA A 84 -3.01 -10.73 -4.42
N LYS A 85 -2.74 -11.44 -5.51
CA LYS A 85 -2.19 -12.80 -5.50
C LYS A 85 -0.69 -12.74 -5.65
N LEU A 86 0.03 -13.57 -4.90
CA LEU A 86 1.42 -13.87 -5.24
C LEU A 86 1.44 -14.81 -6.45
N THR A 87 2.29 -14.48 -7.41
CA THR A 87 2.43 -15.18 -8.69
C THR A 87 3.48 -16.29 -8.64
N HIS A 88 4.45 -16.17 -7.74
CA HIS A 88 5.57 -17.07 -7.58
C HIS A 88 5.42 -17.95 -6.33
N GLY A 89 5.90 -19.19 -6.43
CA GLY A 89 5.69 -20.23 -5.41
C GLY A 89 4.35 -20.94 -5.59
N ASP A 90 3.70 -21.35 -4.50
CA ASP A 90 2.37 -21.98 -4.56
C ASP A 90 1.33 -20.99 -5.10
N LYS A 91 0.75 -21.34 -6.24
CA LYS A 91 -0.34 -20.61 -6.90
C LYS A 91 -1.62 -20.73 -6.07
N ASN A 92 -1.71 -20.06 -4.93
CA ASN A 92 -2.91 -19.94 -4.07
C ASN A 92 -2.69 -18.96 -2.89
N LYS A 93 -1.64 -18.14 -2.93
CA LYS A 93 -1.31 -17.20 -1.84
C LYS A 93 -1.91 -15.83 -2.15
N TYR A 94 -2.74 -15.37 -1.23
CA TYR A 94 -3.38 -14.06 -1.29
C TYR A 94 -2.81 -13.15 -0.21
N ILE A 95 -2.67 -11.87 -0.52
CA ILE A 95 -2.29 -10.85 0.43
C ILE A 95 -3.32 -9.74 0.40
N PHE A 96 -3.74 -9.33 1.60
CA PHE A 96 -4.69 -8.26 1.86
C PHE A 96 -4.02 -7.22 2.74
N GLY A 97 -4.27 -5.95 2.49
CA GLY A 97 -3.67 -4.85 3.21
C GLY A 97 -4.63 -3.69 3.37
N VAL A 98 -4.62 -3.08 4.56
CA VAL A 98 -5.32 -1.84 4.87
C VAL A 98 -4.31 -0.91 5.52
N TYR A 99 -4.25 0.33 5.04
CA TYR A 99 -3.25 1.32 5.38
C TYR A 99 -3.96 2.61 5.83
N ASP A 100 -3.89 2.90 7.12
CA ASP A 100 -4.37 4.17 7.69
C ASP A 100 -3.33 5.27 7.39
N GLY A 101 -3.73 6.25 6.58
CA GLY A 101 -2.87 7.37 6.22
C GLY A 101 -3.11 8.55 7.15
N HIS A 102 -2.03 9.27 7.50
CA HIS A 102 -2.15 10.51 8.27
C HIS A 102 -1.21 11.58 7.73
N GLY A 103 -1.61 12.85 7.83
CA GLY A 103 -0.80 13.98 7.33
C GLY A 103 -0.73 14.04 5.80
N GLY A 104 -1.73 13.47 5.12
CA GLY A 104 -1.82 13.30 3.68
C GLY A 104 -1.81 11.82 3.25
N SER A 105 -2.32 11.54 2.04
CA SER A 105 -2.45 10.17 1.53
C SER A 105 -1.18 9.61 0.88
N ALA A 106 -0.07 10.36 0.86
CA ALA A 106 1.12 9.99 0.09
C ALA A 106 1.80 8.73 0.64
N CYS A 107 1.86 8.57 1.97
CA CYS A 107 2.51 7.43 2.60
C CYS A 107 1.69 6.14 2.43
N SER A 108 0.39 6.20 2.77
CA SER A 108 -0.54 5.08 2.56
C SER A 108 -0.61 4.68 1.09
N GLN A 109 -0.59 5.64 0.16
CA GLN A 109 -0.48 5.38 -1.27
C GLN A 109 0.80 4.62 -1.63
N ALA A 110 1.97 5.12 -1.23
CA ALA A 110 3.24 4.48 -1.52
C ALA A 110 3.32 3.04 -0.95
N LEU A 111 2.76 2.81 0.25
CA LEU A 111 2.67 1.46 0.82
C LEU A 111 1.74 0.57 0.00
N SER A 112 0.58 1.09 -0.37
CA SER A 112 -0.43 0.33 -1.12
C SER A 112 0.10 -0.24 -2.44
N GLU A 113 1.00 0.49 -3.11
CA GLU A 113 1.57 0.09 -4.40
C GLU A 113 2.85 -0.76 -4.27
N ARG A 114 3.56 -0.67 -3.16
CA ARG A 114 4.91 -1.24 -3.02
C ARG A 114 4.99 -2.42 -2.10
N LEU A 115 4.24 -2.43 -1.00
CA LEU A 115 4.50 -3.32 0.12
C LEU A 115 4.47 -4.80 -0.29
N PHE A 116 3.49 -5.18 -1.10
CA PHE A 116 3.34 -6.58 -1.52
C PHE A 116 4.47 -7.05 -2.42
N ASN A 117 5.07 -6.16 -3.24
CA ASN A 117 6.25 -6.49 -4.03
C ASN A 117 7.44 -6.83 -3.13
N TYR A 118 7.66 -6.06 -2.05
CA TYR A 118 8.73 -6.34 -1.09
C TYR A 118 8.49 -7.65 -0.33
N ILE A 119 7.25 -7.91 0.10
CA ILE A 119 6.88 -9.20 0.72
C ILE A 119 7.14 -10.35 -0.25
N SER A 120 6.74 -10.19 -1.52
CA SER A 120 6.98 -11.20 -2.55
C SER A 120 8.47 -11.48 -2.75
N VAL A 121 9.31 -10.44 -2.80
CA VAL A 121 10.77 -10.59 -2.89
C VAL A 121 11.31 -11.35 -1.67
N SER A 122 10.90 -10.99 -0.46
CA SER A 122 11.33 -11.70 0.76
C SER A 122 10.98 -13.18 0.75
N MET A 123 9.87 -13.57 0.11
CA MET A 123 9.43 -14.96 0.03
C MET A 123 9.88 -15.68 -1.26
N SER A 124 10.67 -15.02 -2.10
CA SER A 124 11.07 -15.55 -3.41
C SER A 124 12.26 -16.49 -3.33
N THR A 125 12.31 -17.49 -4.22
CA THR A 125 13.49 -18.35 -4.40
C THR A 125 14.67 -17.57 -4.99
N GLN A 126 15.89 -18.09 -4.83
CA GLN A 126 17.09 -17.46 -5.40
C GLN A 126 17.00 -17.14 -6.89
N ASP A 127 16.34 -17.98 -7.70
CA ASP A 127 16.26 -17.77 -9.15
C ASP A 127 15.40 -16.55 -9.50
N ILE A 128 14.23 -16.43 -8.87
CA ILE A 128 13.38 -15.23 -8.98
C ILE A 128 14.13 -13.99 -8.48
N LEU A 129 14.86 -14.10 -7.37
CA LEU A 129 15.66 -12.98 -6.85
C LEU A 129 16.73 -12.52 -7.84
N LYS A 130 17.41 -13.45 -8.54
CA LYS A 130 18.37 -13.12 -9.60
C LYS A 130 17.70 -12.41 -10.78
N ASP A 131 16.53 -12.86 -11.19
CA ASP A 131 15.78 -12.26 -12.29
C ASP A 131 15.39 -10.80 -11.99
N ILE A 132 14.91 -10.55 -10.77
CA ILE A 132 14.56 -9.20 -10.30
C ILE A 132 15.81 -8.34 -10.12
N ALA A 133 16.89 -8.89 -9.55
CA ALA A 133 18.15 -8.18 -9.36
C ALA A 133 18.78 -7.72 -10.68
N CYS A 134 18.55 -8.45 -11.78
CA CYS A 134 19.09 -8.16 -13.10
C CYS A 134 18.18 -7.26 -13.95
N ASP A 135 17.04 -6.77 -13.43
CA ASP A 135 16.08 -5.89 -14.12
C ASP A 135 15.51 -6.50 -15.43
N ASN A 136 15.51 -7.83 -15.52
CA ASN A 136 15.20 -8.59 -16.75
C ASN A 136 13.71 -8.96 -16.88
N GLU A 137 12.76 -8.07 -16.55
CA GLU A 137 11.29 -8.32 -16.56
C GLU A 137 10.70 -9.01 -15.30
N GLY A 138 11.47 -9.21 -14.23
CA GLY A 138 10.97 -9.86 -13.01
C GLY A 138 9.94 -9.02 -12.22
N HIS A 139 9.99 -7.69 -12.35
CA HIS A 139 9.19 -6.75 -11.56
C HIS A 139 7.68 -6.90 -11.78
N ASP A 140 7.26 -7.04 -13.04
CA ASP A 140 5.83 -7.06 -13.41
C ASP A 140 5.18 -8.41 -13.10
N LYS A 141 5.98 -9.40 -12.69
CA LYS A 141 5.53 -10.76 -12.46
C LYS A 141 5.43 -11.11 -10.99
N LEU A 142 5.69 -10.21 -10.02
CA LEU A 142 5.73 -10.56 -8.59
C LEU A 142 4.36 -10.71 -7.92
N VAL A 143 3.42 -9.84 -8.30
CA VAL A 143 2.11 -9.75 -7.67
C VAL A 143 1.07 -9.49 -8.76
N ASP A 144 -0.05 -10.19 -8.67
CA ASP A 144 -1.22 -9.98 -9.51
C ASP A 144 -2.25 -9.20 -8.70
N TRP A 145 -2.32 -7.90 -8.96
CA TRP A 145 -3.19 -6.97 -8.24
C TRP A 145 -4.65 -7.14 -8.63
N TYR A 146 -5.55 -7.18 -7.65
CA TYR A 146 -6.98 -7.18 -7.93
C TYR A 146 -7.48 -5.78 -8.27
N PRO A 147 -7.98 -5.54 -9.50
CA PRO A 147 -8.39 -4.21 -9.92
C PRO A 147 -9.79 -3.90 -9.38
N TYR A 148 -9.90 -2.94 -8.46
CA TYR A 148 -11.17 -2.30 -8.12
C TYR A 148 -11.04 -0.77 -8.06
N GLN A 149 -12.18 -0.09 -8.15
CA GLN A 149 -12.33 1.31 -8.61
C GLN A 149 -11.44 2.37 -7.96
N SER A 150 -10.89 2.11 -6.78
CA SER A 150 -10.10 3.07 -6.02
C SER A 150 -8.59 2.84 -6.05
N GLN A 151 -8.11 1.77 -6.68
CA GLN A 151 -6.69 1.50 -6.78
C GLN A 151 -6.10 2.36 -7.91
N TYR A 152 -5.06 3.12 -7.59
CA TYR A 152 -4.28 3.93 -8.53
C TYR A 152 -2.80 3.62 -8.30
N PHE A 153 -2.00 3.69 -9.36
CA PHE A 153 -0.56 3.52 -9.31
C PHE A 153 0.15 4.79 -9.80
N ASN A 154 1.13 5.25 -9.04
CA ASN A 154 1.86 6.46 -9.40
C ASN A 154 2.96 6.15 -10.44
N HIS A 155 2.61 6.32 -11.71
CA HIS A 155 3.52 6.08 -12.84
C HIS A 155 4.78 6.96 -12.83
N GLU A 156 4.76 8.14 -12.19
CA GLU A 156 5.96 9.00 -12.11
C GLU A 156 7.03 8.41 -11.19
N LEU A 157 6.63 7.55 -10.24
CA LEU A 157 7.53 6.93 -9.27
C LEU A 157 7.88 5.48 -9.62
N ASP A 158 7.31 4.92 -10.69
CA ASP A 158 7.45 3.52 -11.07
C ASP A 158 8.91 3.09 -11.20
N GLN A 159 9.72 3.87 -11.94
CA GLN A 159 11.14 3.56 -12.10
C GLN A 159 11.88 3.58 -10.77
N ILE A 160 11.62 4.59 -9.92
CA ILE A 160 12.25 4.68 -8.59
C ILE A 160 11.85 3.47 -7.72
N TYR A 161 10.61 2.99 -7.84
CA TYR A 161 10.14 1.84 -7.09
C TYR A 161 10.78 0.54 -7.57
N LYS A 162 10.91 0.37 -8.90
CA LYS A 162 11.62 -0.76 -9.53
C LYS A 162 13.08 -0.80 -9.11
N ASP A 163 13.79 0.32 -9.20
CA ASP A 163 15.21 0.43 -8.82
C ASP A 163 15.42 0.05 -7.33
N ASN A 164 14.56 0.56 -6.44
CA ASN A 164 14.63 0.25 -5.01
C ASN A 164 14.31 -1.22 -4.72
N LEU A 165 13.40 -1.83 -5.48
CA LEU A 165 13.05 -3.24 -5.33
C LEU A 165 14.18 -4.13 -5.84
N ALA A 166 14.80 -3.80 -6.98
CA ALA A 166 15.95 -4.53 -7.51
C ALA A 166 17.15 -4.48 -6.56
N LYS A 167 17.37 -3.33 -5.92
CA LYS A 167 18.36 -3.19 -4.85
C LYS A 167 18.04 -4.10 -3.66
N PHE A 168 16.78 -4.10 -3.20
CA PHE A 168 16.35 -4.97 -2.12
C PHE A 168 16.53 -6.46 -2.48
N ALA A 169 16.17 -6.87 -3.68
CA ALA A 169 16.37 -8.24 -4.16
C ALA A 169 17.86 -8.66 -4.16
N LYS A 170 18.79 -7.75 -4.52
CA LYS A 170 20.23 -8.00 -4.42
C LYS A 170 20.69 -8.21 -2.97
N GLU A 171 20.19 -7.38 -2.06
CA GLU A 171 20.49 -7.49 -0.63
C GLU A 171 19.91 -8.77 -0.02
N THR A 172 18.68 -9.15 -0.40
CA THR A 172 18.06 -10.42 0.00
C THR A 172 18.83 -11.61 -0.55
N LEU A 173 19.23 -11.59 -1.82
CA LEU A 173 20.00 -12.66 -2.44
C LEU A 173 21.38 -12.84 -1.78
N ALA A 174 22.04 -11.75 -1.40
CA ALA A 174 23.33 -11.79 -0.73
C ALA A 174 23.25 -12.38 0.69
N ASN A 175 22.09 -12.26 1.35
CA ASN A 175 21.83 -12.79 2.69
C ASN A 175 20.85 -13.97 2.66
N PHE A 176 20.76 -14.68 1.54
CA PHE A 176 19.75 -15.71 1.35
C PHE A 176 19.97 -16.87 2.33
N GLU A 177 19.02 -17.05 3.24
CA GLU A 177 18.89 -18.23 4.10
C GLU A 177 17.54 -18.89 3.75
N GLU A 178 17.53 -20.22 3.59
CA GLU A 178 16.27 -20.94 3.40
C GLU A 178 15.46 -20.89 4.70
N CYS A 179 14.47 -20.00 4.75
CA CYS A 179 13.55 -19.84 5.88
C CYS A 179 12.10 -20.10 5.45
N SER A 180 11.29 -20.55 6.41
CA SER A 180 9.84 -20.70 6.25
C SER A 180 9.14 -19.36 6.01
N VAL A 181 7.88 -19.40 5.56
CA VAL A 181 7.08 -18.18 5.31
C VAL A 181 6.85 -17.41 6.61
N GLU A 182 6.62 -18.13 7.70
CA GLU A 182 6.39 -17.59 9.04
C GLU A 182 7.61 -16.83 9.55
N GLU A 183 8.80 -17.35 9.31
CA GLU A 183 10.07 -16.70 9.67
C GLU A 183 10.31 -15.42 8.85
N HIS A 184 10.01 -15.45 7.55
CA HIS A 184 10.09 -14.26 6.69
C HIS A 184 9.12 -13.17 7.13
N LEU A 185 7.86 -13.52 7.43
CA LEU A 185 6.87 -12.56 7.93
C LEU A 185 7.26 -12.01 9.30
N HIS A 186 7.80 -12.83 10.19
CA HIS A 186 8.30 -12.38 11.48
C HIS A 186 9.46 -11.39 11.30
N ALA A 187 10.47 -11.72 10.49
CA ALA A 187 11.59 -10.84 10.19
C ALA A 187 11.15 -9.52 9.56
N PHE A 188 10.20 -9.58 8.61
CA PHE A 188 9.64 -8.42 7.95
C PHE A 188 8.85 -7.51 8.91
N SER A 189 8.05 -8.10 9.81
CA SER A 189 7.30 -7.34 10.82
C SER A 189 8.22 -6.57 11.77
N VAL A 190 9.33 -7.18 12.20
CA VAL A 190 10.35 -6.53 13.03
C VAL A 190 10.97 -5.34 12.29
N LEU A 191 11.25 -5.50 11.00
CA LEU A 191 11.89 -4.48 10.16
C LEU A 191 10.97 -3.27 9.86
N ILE A 192 9.68 -3.51 9.62
CA ILE A 192 8.68 -2.43 9.47
C ILE A 192 8.52 -1.67 10.79
N MET A 193 8.36 -2.37 11.90
CA MET A 193 8.14 -1.74 13.20
C MET A 193 9.34 -0.86 13.60
N THR A 194 10.57 -1.32 13.36
CA THR A 194 11.78 -0.52 13.62
C THR A 194 11.92 0.66 12.66
N SER A 195 11.56 0.50 11.39
CA SER A 195 11.65 1.60 10.41
C SER A 195 10.61 2.69 10.67
N CYS A 196 9.37 2.33 11.04
CA CYS A 196 8.32 3.29 11.38
C CYS A 196 8.64 4.08 12.66
N GLN A 197 9.21 3.43 13.68
CA GLN A 197 9.62 4.11 14.92
C GLN A 197 10.71 5.16 14.68
N ASN A 198 11.66 4.87 13.78
CA ASN A 198 12.76 5.78 13.46
C ASN A 198 12.36 6.92 12.51
N ALA A 199 11.24 6.81 11.79
CA ALA A 199 10.72 7.88 10.93
C ALA A 199 9.87 8.92 11.70
N CYS A 200 9.44 8.59 12.93
CA CYS A 200 8.67 9.47 13.81
C CYS A 200 9.51 10.20 14.88
N GLN A 201 10.85 10.08 14.84
CA GLN A 201 11.80 10.83 15.68
C GLN A 201 12.60 11.85 14.85
#